data_AF-A0A9E5RA50-F1
#
_entry.id   AF-A0A9E5RA50-F1
#
_cell.length_a   1.000
_cell.length_b   1.000
_cell.length_c   1.000
_cell.angle_alpha   90.00
_cell.angle_beta   90.00
_cell.angle_gamma   90.00
#
_symmetry.space_group_name_H-M   'P 1'
#
loop_
_entity.id
_entity.type
_entity.pdbx_description
1 polymer ?
#
loop_
_entity_poly.entity_id
_entity_poly.type
_entity_poly.pdbx_seq_one_letter_code
_entity_poly.pdbx_strand_id
1 'polypeptide(L)'
;MIKPIARISVAPNLPPELDRLQTLAYNLRWSWDHDTIALFRRFDDELWFQSNRNPVWMLGLVKQERLHHLVEDPSFMVQLESVWNNFQTYMNDQNTWYRTHYGAAKAPYIAYFSMEFGLTACLRNYSGGLGVLSGDHMKSAATWTCRWWG
;
A
#
# COMPACT_ATOMS: atom_id res chain seq x y z
N MET A 1 -29.36 15.12 -14.30
CA MET A 1 -27.91 15.03 -13.96
C MET A 1 -27.78 15.39 -12.49
N ILE A 2 -27.54 14.40 -11.62
CA ILE A 2 -27.50 14.61 -10.15
C ILE A 2 -26.13 15.18 -9.80
N LYS A 3 -26.11 16.43 -9.30
CA LYS A 3 -24.90 17.06 -8.73
C LYS A 3 -24.82 16.67 -7.25
N PRO A 4 -23.77 15.97 -6.79
CA PRO A 4 -23.62 15.68 -5.38
C PRO A 4 -23.40 16.98 -4.60
N ILE A 5 -24.18 17.17 -3.53
CA ILE A 5 -24.24 18.41 -2.74
C ILE A 5 -23.00 18.57 -1.83
N ALA A 6 -22.37 17.45 -1.44
CA ALA A 6 -21.07 17.41 -0.79
C ALA A 6 -20.47 16.01 -0.94
N ARG A 7 -19.15 15.91 -1.05
CA ARG A 7 -18.43 14.63 -0.95
C ARG A 7 -17.87 14.55 0.47
N ILE A 8 -18.56 13.81 1.34
CA ILE A 8 -18.10 13.59 2.71
C ILE A 8 -17.08 12.45 2.64
N SER A 9 -15.79 12.78 2.80
CA SER A 9 -14.74 11.78 3.00
C SER A 9 -14.64 11.54 4.50
N VAL A 10 -15.24 10.46 4.98
CA VAL A 10 -15.11 10.05 6.39
C VAL A 10 -13.70 9.49 6.55
N ALA A 11 -12.79 10.29 7.11
CA ALA A 11 -11.51 9.77 7.56
C ALA A 11 -11.77 8.87 8.77
N PRO A 12 -11.27 7.62 8.76
CA PRO A 12 -11.44 6.74 9.92
C PRO A 12 -10.70 7.32 11.11
N ASN A 13 -11.38 7.37 12.26
CA ASN A 13 -10.80 7.83 13.52
C ASN A 13 -9.95 6.69 14.12
N LEU A 14 -8.75 6.52 13.60
CA LEU A 14 -7.83 5.49 14.07
C LEU A 14 -7.23 5.91 15.43
N PRO A 15 -7.17 4.99 16.41
CA PRO A 15 -6.36 5.18 17.60
C PRO A 15 -4.90 5.51 17.22
N PRO A 16 -4.17 6.32 18.01
CA PRO A 16 -2.78 6.68 17.72
C PRO A 16 -1.85 5.47 17.50
N GLU A 17 -2.14 4.37 18.19
CA GLU A 17 -1.40 3.10 18.08
C GLU A 17 -1.53 2.45 16.68
N LEU A 18 -2.65 2.72 16.00
CA LEU A 18 -2.99 2.17 14.69
C LEU A 18 -2.80 3.15 13.54
N ASP A 19 -2.35 4.38 13.79
CA ASP A 19 -2.19 5.44 12.77
C ASP A 19 -1.30 5.00 11.60
N ARG A 20 -0.31 4.14 11.89
CA ARG A 20 0.59 3.52 10.90
C ARG A 20 -0.15 2.74 9.81
N LEU A 21 -1.32 2.16 10.12
CA LEU A 21 -2.15 1.46 9.14
C LEU A 21 -2.61 2.38 8.01
N GLN A 22 -2.82 3.67 8.29
CA GLN A 22 -3.17 4.64 7.26
C GLN A 22 -2.01 4.78 6.26
N THR A 23 -0.79 4.97 6.76
CA THR A 23 0.39 5.07 5.89
C THR A 23 0.59 3.80 5.05
N LEU A 24 0.44 2.62 5.67
CA LEU A 24 0.54 1.34 4.97
C LEU A 24 -0.56 1.17 3.92
N ALA A 25 -1.80 1.59 4.20
CA ALA A 25 -2.93 1.48 3.29
C ALA A 25 -2.80 2.37 2.04
N TYR A 26 -2.28 3.59 2.21
CA TYR A 26 -2.10 4.55 1.12
C TYR A 26 -0.84 4.31 0.28
N ASN A 27 0.08 3.43 0.73
CA ASN A 27 1.26 3.06 -0.03
C ASN A 27 1.05 1.75 -0.80
N LEU A 28 1.00 1.80 -2.13
CA LEU A 28 0.68 0.64 -2.98
C LEU A 28 1.62 -0.57 -2.82
N ARG A 29 2.77 -0.45 -2.13
CA ARG A 29 3.63 -1.58 -1.77
C ARG A 29 2.86 -2.73 -1.12
N TRP A 30 1.81 -2.43 -0.35
CA TRP A 30 0.95 -3.46 0.23
C TRP A 30 0.42 -4.46 -0.81
N SER A 31 0.26 -4.06 -2.07
CA SER A 31 -0.31 -4.93 -3.11
C SER A 31 0.61 -6.05 -3.59
N TRP A 32 1.91 -6.02 -3.23
CA TRP A 32 2.86 -7.10 -3.50
C TRP A 32 3.69 -7.52 -2.28
N ASP A 33 3.44 -6.92 -1.11
CA ASP A 33 4.06 -7.29 0.16
C ASP A 33 3.15 -8.24 0.96
N HIS A 34 3.55 -9.51 1.04
CA HIS A 34 2.71 -10.56 1.63
C HIS A 34 2.42 -10.33 3.11
N ASP A 35 3.37 -9.77 3.87
CA ASP A 35 3.21 -9.51 5.30
C ASP A 35 2.20 -8.37 5.54
N THR A 36 2.23 -7.32 4.71
CA THR A 36 1.22 -6.25 4.74
C THR A 36 -0.16 -6.77 4.34
N ILE A 37 -0.27 -7.64 3.33
CA ILE A 37 -1.55 -8.29 2.96
C ILE A 37 -2.08 -9.14 4.13
N ALA A 38 -1.20 -9.93 4.75
CA ALA A 38 -1.56 -10.78 5.89
C ALA A 38 -2.02 -9.95 7.09
N LEU A 39 -1.39 -8.79 7.33
CA LEU A 39 -1.79 -7.84 8.37
C LEU A 39 -3.23 -7.34 8.14
N PHE A 40 -3.56 -6.90 6.93
CA PHE A 40 -4.92 -6.44 6.60
C PHE A 40 -5.96 -7.56 6.60
N ARG A 41 -5.61 -8.79 6.18
CA ARG A 41 -6.51 -9.94 6.31
C ARG A 41 -6.80 -10.29 7.77
N ARG A 42 -5.77 -10.26 8.63
CA ARG A 42 -5.92 -10.55 10.05
C ARG A 42 -6.71 -9.47 10.79
N PHE A 43 -6.63 -8.23 10.31
CA PHE A 43 -7.42 -7.13 10.84
C PHE A 43 -8.91 -7.45 10.79
N ASP A 44 -9.44 -7.88 9.64
CA ASP A 44 -10.79 -8.44 9.48
C ASP A 44 -10.90 -9.07 8.08
N ASP A 45 -10.93 -10.40 8.01
CA ASP A 45 -10.85 -11.12 6.73
C ASP A 45 -12.13 -10.91 5.88
N GLU A 46 -13.29 -10.86 6.52
CA GLU A 46 -14.56 -10.61 5.85
C GLU A 46 -14.59 -9.18 5.30
N LEU A 47 -14.18 -8.19 6.11
CA LEU A 47 -14.10 -6.80 5.67
C LEU A 47 -13.06 -6.60 4.56
N TRP A 48 -11.97 -7.37 4.58
CA TRP A 48 -10.97 -7.38 3.50
C TRP A 48 -11.58 -7.82 2.17
N PHE A 49 -12.44 -8.85 2.16
CA PHE A 49 -13.16 -9.24 0.95
C PHE A 49 -14.24 -8.23 0.54
N GLN A 50 -15.04 -7.74 1.50
CA GLN A 50 -16.12 -6.78 1.24
C GLN A 50 -15.60 -5.43 0.69
N SER A 51 -14.43 -4.99 1.15
CA SER A 51 -13.75 -3.80 0.64
C SER A 51 -13.05 -4.00 -0.71
N ASN A 52 -13.29 -5.14 -1.38
CA ASN A 52 -12.60 -5.54 -2.61
C ASN A 52 -11.07 -5.51 -2.46
N ARG A 53 -10.57 -5.93 -1.29
CA ARG A 53 -9.14 -5.96 -0.95
C ARG A 53 -8.47 -4.59 -1.03
N ASN A 54 -9.23 -3.55 -0.67
CA ASN A 54 -8.75 -2.17 -0.61
C ASN A 54 -8.57 -1.76 0.85
N PRO A 55 -7.33 -1.65 1.36
CA PRO A 55 -7.10 -1.33 2.77
C PRO A 55 -7.59 0.08 3.14
N VAL A 56 -7.58 1.04 2.21
CA VAL A 56 -8.10 2.40 2.48
C VAL A 56 -9.61 2.35 2.70
N TRP A 57 -10.33 1.61 1.85
CA TRP A 57 -11.78 1.45 2.01
C TRP A 57 -12.10 0.62 3.26
N MET A 58 -11.35 -0.44 3.51
CA MET A 58 -11.48 -1.27 4.71
C MET A 58 -11.38 -0.46 6.00
N LEU A 59 -10.38 0.43 6.11
CA LEU A 59 -10.23 1.30 7.28
C LEU A 59 -11.42 2.25 7.43
N GLY A 60 -12.06 2.69 6.35
CA GLY A 60 -13.27 3.51 6.40
C GLY A 60 -14.56 2.76 6.77
N LEU A 61 -14.58 1.44 6.67
CA LEU A 61 -15.74 0.59 6.98
C LEU A 61 -15.66 -0.06 8.37
N VAL A 62 -14.47 -0.11 8.97
CA VAL A 62 -14.28 -0.78 10.26
C VAL A 62 -15.04 -0.07 11.37
N LYS A 63 -15.63 -0.85 12.27
CA LYS A 63 -16.28 -0.34 13.49
C LYS A 63 -15.25 0.02 14.55
N GLN A 64 -15.55 1.03 15.37
CA GLN A 64 -14.65 1.50 16.41
C GLN A 64 -14.29 0.41 17.43
N GLU A 65 -15.24 -0.45 17.79
CA GLU A 65 -15.03 -1.54 18.74
C GLU A 65 -13.95 -2.52 18.26
N ARG A 66 -13.90 -2.79 16.95
CA ARG A 66 -12.88 -3.67 16.36
C ARG A 66 -11.49 -3.03 16.47
N LEU A 67 -11.37 -1.72 16.27
CA LEU A 67 -10.10 -1.00 16.43
C LEU A 67 -9.57 -1.13 17.86
N HIS A 68 -10.44 -0.95 18.87
CA HIS A 68 -10.04 -1.11 20.27
C HIS A 68 -9.59 -2.54 20.59
N HIS A 69 -10.32 -3.55 20.13
CA HIS A 69 -9.91 -4.95 20.31
C HIS A 69 -8.55 -5.28 19.66
N LEU A 70 -8.23 -4.67 18.52
CA LEU A 70 -6.95 -4.87 17.85
C LEU A 70 -5.79 -4.21 18.59
N VAL A 71 -6.01 -3.06 19.23
CA VAL A 71 -5.02 -2.42 20.10
C VAL A 71 -4.72 -3.29 21.32
N GLU A 72 -5.73 -3.98 21.85
CA GLU A 72 -5.58 -4.89 22.99
C GLU A 72 -4.99 -6.26 22.64
N ASP A 73 -4.89 -6.64 21.36
CA ASP A 73 -4.26 -7.89 20.91
C ASP A 73 -2.74 -7.72 20.75
N PRO A 74 -1.92 -8.23 21.69
CA PRO A 74 -0.47 -8.05 21.64
C PRO A 74 0.15 -8.69 20.40
N SER A 75 -0.43 -9.79 19.94
CA SER A 75 0.09 -10.53 18.79
C SER A 75 -0.22 -9.85 17.46
N PHE A 76 -1.29 -9.05 17.38
CA PHE A 76 -1.53 -8.16 16.25
C PHE A 76 -0.57 -6.98 16.28
N MET A 77 -0.38 -6.35 17.44
CA MET A 77 0.53 -5.20 17.60
C MET A 77 1.98 -5.55 17.26
N VAL A 78 2.46 -6.73 17.66
CA VAL A 78 3.79 -7.23 17.27
C VAL A 78 3.92 -7.40 15.74
N GLN A 79 2.87 -7.90 15.09
CA GLN A 79 2.86 -8.02 13.63
C GLN A 79 2.86 -6.65 12.94
N LEU A 80 2.05 -5.70 13.43
CA LEU A 80 2.02 -4.34 12.93
C LEU A 80 3.40 -3.66 13.05
N GLU A 81 4.06 -3.81 14.20
CA GLU A 81 5.40 -3.28 14.45
C GLU A 81 6.43 -3.89 13.48
N SER A 82 6.39 -5.21 13.28
CA SER A 82 7.27 -5.91 12.34
C SER A 82 7.09 -5.41 10.90
N VAL A 83 5.83 -5.36 10.43
CA VAL A 83 5.49 -4.86 9.08
C VAL A 83 5.92 -3.40 8.92
N TRP A 84 5.71 -2.58 9.95
CA TRP A 84 6.10 -1.17 9.94
C TRP A 84 7.61 -1.00 9.85
N ASN A 85 8.38 -1.74 10.64
CA ASN A 85 9.84 -1.68 10.60
C ASN A 85 10.40 -2.17 9.26
N ASN A 86 9.79 -3.21 8.69
CA ASN A 86 10.13 -3.68 7.34
C ASN A 86 9.83 -2.61 6.27
N PHE A 87 8.66 -1.97 6.36
CA PHE A 87 8.27 -0.87 5.49
C PHE A 87 9.25 0.31 5.59
N GLN A 88 9.58 0.76 6.79
CA GLN A 88 10.53 1.84 7.02
C GLN A 88 11.93 1.51 6.51
N THR A 89 12.39 0.27 6.72
CA THR A 89 13.66 -0.22 6.17
C THR A 89 13.64 -0.14 4.64
N TYR A 90 12.60 -0.64 4.00
CA TYR A 90 12.46 -0.60 2.54
C TYR A 90 12.44 0.84 1.99
N MET A 91 11.67 1.74 2.62
CA MET A 91 11.53 3.13 2.14
C MET A 91 12.82 3.95 2.32
N ASN A 92 13.61 3.64 3.35
CA ASN A 92 14.84 4.35 3.65
C ASN A 92 16.09 3.65 3.13
N ASP A 93 15.96 2.47 2.49
CA ASP A 93 17.10 1.71 2.03
C ASP A 93 17.93 2.52 1.03
N GLN A 94 19.18 2.75 1.45
CA GLN A 94 20.16 3.48 0.70
C GLN A 94 21.07 2.55 -0.11
N ASN A 95 21.07 1.25 0.17
CA ASN A 95 21.94 0.22 -0.42
C ASN A 95 21.22 -0.54 -1.54
N THR A 96 20.62 0.22 -2.44
CA THR A 96 19.87 -0.35 -3.55
C THR A 96 20.79 -1.05 -4.55
N TRP A 97 20.25 -2.00 -5.32
CA TRP A 97 21.01 -2.70 -6.37
C TRP A 97 21.66 -1.70 -7.34
N TYR A 98 20.90 -0.68 -7.76
CA TYR A 98 21.41 0.37 -8.64
C TYR A 98 22.60 1.10 -8.02
N ARG A 99 22.51 1.53 -6.76
CA ARG A 99 23.61 2.24 -6.09
C ARG A 99 24.82 1.34 -5.87
N THR A 100 24.60 0.06 -5.59
CA THR A 100 25.67 -0.91 -5.39
C THR A 100 26.48 -1.13 -6.67
N HIS A 101 25.82 -1.17 -7.84
CA HIS A 101 26.49 -1.44 -9.11
C HIS A 101 26.95 -0.19 -9.89
N TYR A 102 26.27 0.94 -9.73
CA TYR A 102 26.54 2.18 -10.48
C TYR A 102 26.98 3.36 -9.59
N GLY A 103 27.14 3.13 -8.28
CA GLY A 103 27.63 4.12 -7.31
C GLY A 103 26.60 5.21 -6.96
N ALA A 104 27.07 6.22 -6.22
CA ALA A 104 26.25 7.37 -5.79
C ALA A 104 26.09 8.47 -6.87
N ALA A 105 26.42 8.17 -8.14
CA ALA A 105 26.13 9.09 -9.24
C ALA A 105 24.64 9.44 -9.21
N LYS A 106 24.29 10.71 -9.55
CA LYS A 106 22.89 11.15 -9.60
C LYS A 106 22.10 10.14 -10.43
N ALA A 107 21.26 9.35 -9.76
CA ALA A 107 20.42 8.38 -10.46
C ALA A 107 19.60 9.13 -11.51
N PRO A 108 19.57 8.67 -12.77
CA PRO A 108 18.79 9.32 -13.80
C PRO A 108 17.32 9.28 -13.39
N TYR A 109 16.60 10.36 -13.67
CA TYR A 109 15.14 10.34 -13.59
C TYR A 109 14.62 9.60 -14.80
N ILE A 110 13.86 8.53 -14.56
CA ILE A 110 13.23 7.76 -15.62
C ILE A 110 11.72 7.93 -15.51
N ALA A 111 11.10 8.42 -16.59
CA ALA A 111 9.67 8.55 -16.72
C ALA A 111 9.15 7.38 -17.55
N TYR A 112 8.24 6.58 -16.99
CA TYR A 112 7.62 5.44 -17.67
C TYR A 112 6.19 5.78 -18.05
N PHE A 113 5.93 5.97 -19.34
CA PHE A 113 4.59 6.26 -19.84
C PHE A 113 3.90 4.98 -20.30
N SER A 114 2.74 4.69 -19.73
CA SER A 114 1.82 3.66 -20.22
C SER A 114 0.39 4.18 -20.13
N MET A 115 -0.48 3.65 -20.99
CA MET A 115 -1.91 3.98 -20.96
C MET A 115 -2.66 3.21 -19.87
N GLU A 116 -2.07 2.12 -19.36
CA GLU A 116 -2.67 1.24 -18.35
C GLU A 116 -1.62 0.74 -17.34
N PHE A 117 -2.00 0.57 -16.07
CA PHE A 117 -1.12 0.07 -15.01
C PHE A 117 -1.84 -0.87 -14.03
N GLY A 118 -1.75 -2.18 -14.28
CA GLY A 118 -2.35 -3.24 -13.45
C GLY A 118 -1.60 -3.47 -12.14
N LEU A 119 -1.74 -2.54 -11.20
CA LEU A 119 -1.02 -2.58 -9.92
C LEU A 119 -1.71 -3.47 -8.90
N THR A 120 -3.01 -3.26 -8.72
CA THR A 120 -3.85 -4.01 -7.77
C THR A 120 -5.27 -4.16 -8.31
N ALA A 121 -5.93 -5.25 -7.93
CA ALA A 121 -7.29 -5.56 -8.38
C ALA A 121 -8.34 -4.51 -7.96
N CYS A 122 -8.04 -3.69 -6.93
CA CYS A 122 -8.92 -2.60 -6.52
C CYS A 122 -8.79 -1.33 -7.38
N LEU A 123 -7.71 -1.19 -8.16
CA LEU A 123 -7.50 -0.10 -9.11
C LEU A 123 -7.77 -0.60 -10.53
N ARG A 124 -9.00 -0.39 -11.01
CA ARG A 124 -9.43 -0.84 -12.35
C ARG A 124 -9.04 0.17 -13.45
N ASN A 125 -7.74 0.39 -13.65
CA ASN A 125 -7.20 1.24 -14.72
C ASN A 125 -6.54 0.42 -15.86
N TYR A 126 -6.89 -0.86 -15.99
CA TYR A 126 -6.33 -1.74 -17.00
C TYR A 126 -7.38 -2.71 -17.53
N SER A 127 -7.23 -3.09 -18.79
CA SER A 127 -8.21 -3.88 -19.53
C SER A 127 -7.64 -5.19 -20.07
N GLY A 128 -6.30 -5.33 -20.08
CA GLY A 128 -5.61 -6.50 -20.64
C GLY A 128 -4.16 -6.65 -20.20
N GLY A 129 -3.39 -7.47 -20.94
CA GLY A 129 -2.02 -7.86 -20.58
C GLY A 129 -1.00 -6.72 -20.56
N LEU A 130 -1.23 -5.64 -21.31
CA LEU A 130 -0.36 -4.46 -21.33
C LEU A 130 -0.28 -3.78 -19.95
N GLY A 131 -1.44 -3.63 -19.29
CA GLY A 131 -1.50 -3.04 -17.96
C GLY A 131 -0.78 -3.91 -16.92
N VAL A 132 -0.95 -5.24 -17.00
CA VAL A 132 -0.26 -6.18 -16.10
C VAL A 132 1.25 -6.04 -16.22
N LEU A 133 1.79 -6.07 -17.45
CA LEU A 133 3.23 -5.90 -17.70
C LEU A 133 3.76 -4.55 -17.19
N SER A 134 3.01 -3.47 -17.45
CA SER A 134 3.37 -2.12 -16.99
C SER A 134 3.38 -2.04 -15.45
N GLY A 135 2.44 -2.71 -14.79
CA GLY A 135 2.41 -2.82 -13.33
C GLY A 135 3.61 -3.59 -12.78
N ASP A 136 3.97 -4.71 -13.40
CA ASP A 136 5.12 -5.52 -12.99
C ASP A 136 6.46 -4.81 -13.23
N HIS A 137 6.56 -4.01 -14.29
CA HIS A 137 7.70 -3.12 -14.51
C HIS A 137 7.82 -2.10 -13.37
N MET A 138 6.72 -1.46 -12.96
CA MET A 138 6.73 -0.47 -11.88
C MET A 138 7.09 -1.09 -10.52
N LYS A 139 6.55 -2.27 -10.21
CA LYS A 139 6.90 -3.03 -9.00
C LYS A 139 8.36 -3.43 -8.99
N SER A 140 8.87 -3.95 -10.11
CA SER A 140 10.28 -4.30 -10.26
C SER A 140 11.17 -3.07 -10.10
N ALA A 141 10.82 -1.98 -10.78
CA ALA A 141 11.53 -0.70 -10.71
C ALA A 141 11.61 -0.14 -9.28
N ALA A 142 10.54 -0.23 -8.50
CA ALA A 142 10.53 0.15 -7.09
C ALA A 142 11.52 -0.69 -6.27
N THR A 143 11.59 -2.00 -6.52
CA THR A 143 12.53 -2.91 -5.83
C THR A 143 14.00 -2.65 -6.21
N TRP A 144 14.30 -2.37 -7.47
CA TRP A 144 15.68 -2.17 -7.95
C TRP A 144 16.19 -0.72 -7.82
N THR A 145 15.27 0.21 -7.54
CA THR A 145 15.49 1.61 -7.11
C THR A 145 16.48 2.41 -7.98
N CYS A 146 16.04 2.69 -9.21
CA CYS A 146 16.14 4.05 -9.75
C CYS A 146 15.00 4.89 -9.14
N ARG A 147 15.12 6.21 -8.98
CA ARG A 147 13.99 7.05 -8.52
C ARG A 147 13.02 7.22 -9.69
N TRP A 148 11.90 6.49 -9.67
CA TRP A 148 10.87 6.57 -10.70
C TRP A 148 9.73 7.51 -10.26
N TRP A 149 9.26 8.31 -11.22
CA TRP A 149 7.96 8.98 -11.16
C TRP A 149 7.10 8.36 -12.26
N GLY A 150 5.95 7.80 -11.87
CA GLY A 150 4.88 7.36 -12.77
C GLY A 150 3.80 8.41 -12.85
#